data_AF-A0A832TXT7-F1
#
_entry.id   AF-A0A832TXT7-F1
#
_cell.length_a   1.000
_cell.length_b   1.000
_cell.length_c   1.000
_cell.angle_alpha   90.00
_cell.angle_beta   90.00
_cell.angle_gamma   90.00
#
_symmetry.space_group_name_H-M   'P 1'
#
loop_
_entity.id
_entity.type
_entity.pdbx_description
1 polymer ?
#
loop_
_entity_poly.entity_id
_entity_poly.type
_entity_poly.pdbx_seq_one_letter_code
_entity_poly.pdbx_strand_id
1 'polypeptide(L)' 'MPKVYWGEIKDPVHGYVYVTENEKDIIDTYPMQRLRRLRQLAGSEYVYPGANHTRFEHCLGV' A
#
# COMPACT_ATOMS: atom_id res chain seq x y z
N MET A 1 -0.63 14.02 21.85
CA MET A 1 -1.69 14.64 21.02
C MET A 1 -2.43 13.52 20.30
N PRO A 2 -3.77 13.55 20.20
CA PRO A 2 -4.49 12.56 19.42
C PRO A 2 -4.05 12.66 17.95
N LYS A 3 -3.83 11.53 17.29
CA LYS A 3 -3.53 11.50 15.84
C LYS A 3 -4.78 11.97 15.10
N VAL A 4 -4.64 12.99 14.26
CA VAL A 4 -5.67 13.39 13.30
C VAL A 4 -5.38 12.64 12.01
N TYR A 5 -6.34 11.81 11.60
CA TYR A 5 -6.25 11.06 10.36
C TYR A 5 -6.89 11.86 9.23
N TRP A 6 -6.18 11.92 8.10
CA TRP A 6 -6.70 12.44 6.85
C TRP A 6 -7.77 11.51 6.27
N GLY A 7 -7.56 10.21 6.38
CA GLY A 7 -8.48 9.19 5.87
C GLY A 7 -8.03 7.79 6.19
N GLU A 8 -8.64 6.82 5.51
CA GLU A 8 -8.36 5.39 5.67
C GLU A 8 -8.28 4.68 4.32
N ILE A 9 -7.48 3.62 4.26
CA ILE A 9 -7.34 2.74 3.11
C ILE A 9 -7.74 1.34 3.53
N LYS A 10 -8.68 0.73 2.80
CA LYS A 10 -9.09 -0.66 3.05
C LYS A 10 -8.05 -1.62 2.48
N ASP A 11 -7.48 -2.43 3.36
CA ASP A 11 -6.51 -3.47 3.06
C ASP A 11 -7.07 -4.85 3.45
N PRO A 12 -6.96 -5.87 2.59
CA PRO A 12 -7.51 -7.20 2.88
C PRO A 12 -6.78 -7.97 3.99
N VAL A 13 -5.56 -7.58 4.37
CA VAL A 13 -4.76 -8.25 5.42
C VAL A 13 -4.92 -7.54 6.77
N HIS A 14 -4.93 -6.21 6.77
CA HIS A 14 -4.93 -5.37 7.98
C HIS A 14 -6.28 -4.70 8.27
N GLY A 15 -7.26 -4.78 7.37
CA GLY A 15 -8.56 -4.12 7.53
C GLY A 15 -8.53 -2.66 7.10
N TYR A 16 -8.54 -1.72 8.04
CA TYR A 16 -8.44 -0.28 7.73
C TYR A 16 -7.09 0.26 8.17
N VAL A 17 -6.31 0.74 7.21
CA VAL A 17 -5.05 1.46 7.46
C VAL A 17 -5.39 2.96 7.53
N TYR A 18 -5.28 3.54 8.72
CA TYR A 18 -5.52 4.97 8.93
C TYR A 18 -4.29 5.78 8.55
N VAL A 19 -4.50 6.85 7.78
CA VAL A 19 -3.45 7.67 7.16
C VAL A 19 -3.54 9.10 7.70
N THR A 20 -2.44 9.63 8.22
CA THR A 20 -2.29 11.04 8.63
C THR A 20 -2.00 11.94 7.42
N GLU A 21 -2.11 13.27 7.56
CA GLU A 21 -1.80 14.20 6.45
C GLU A 21 -0.36 14.06 5.95
N ASN A 22 0.61 13.93 6.86
CA ASN A 22 2.02 13.76 6.48
C ASN A 22 2.26 12.44 5.72
N GLU A 23 1.62 11.35 6.14
CA GLU A 23 1.71 10.07 5.46
C GLU A 23 1.06 10.13 4.08
N LYS A 24 -0.11 10.79 3.97
CA LYS A 24 -0.78 11.03 2.69
C LYS A 24 0.13 11.77 1.71
N ASP A 25 0.86 12.79 2.17
CA ASP A 25 1.75 13.56 1.30
C ASP A 25 2.93 12.73 0.77
N ILE A 26 3.45 11.80 1.59
CA ILE A 26 4.46 10.82 1.14
C ILE A 26 3.84 9.83 0.15
N ILE A 27 2.66 9.29 0.46
CA ILE A 27 1.94 8.34 -0.39
C ILE A 27 1.69 8.93 -1.78
N ASP A 28 1.35 10.20 -1.88
CA ASP A 28 1.05 10.90 -3.14
C ASP A 28 2.30 11.23 -3.98
N THR A 29 3.51 10.99 -3.47
CA THR A 29 4.72 11.22 -4.24
C THR A 29 4.91 10.20 -5.37
N TYR A 30 5.59 10.62 -6.44
CA TYR A 30 5.93 9.73 -7.55
C TYR A 30 6.66 8.45 -7.12
N PRO A 31 7.69 8.50 -6.24
CA PRO A 31 8.38 7.28 -5.79
C PRO A 31 7.46 6.25 -5.15
N MET A 32 6.46 6.69 -4.36
CA MET A 32 5.46 5.81 -3.75
C MET A 32 4.45 5.30 -4.78
N GLN A 33 3.83 6.20 -5.55
CA GLN A 33 2.81 5.80 -6.54
C GLN A 33 3.36 4.88 -7.64
N ARG A 34 4.66 4.94 -7.96
CA ARG A 34 5.26 4.00 -8.93
C ARG A 34 5.19 2.55 -8.47
N LEU A 35 5.17 2.30 -7.15
CA LEU A 35 5.18 0.95 -6.58
C LEU A 35 3.93 0.14 -6.96
N ARG A 36 2.83 0.82 -7.35
CA ARG A 36 1.61 0.18 -7.87
C ARG A 36 1.84 -0.65 -9.13
N ARG A 37 2.98 -0.45 -9.82
CA ARG A 37 3.35 -1.17 -11.05
C ARG A 37 4.42 -2.24 -10.81
N LEU A 38 4.85 -2.44 -9.56
CA LEU A 38 5.90 -3.38 -9.20
C LEU A 38 5.31 -4.50 -8.34
N ARG A 39 5.21 -5.71 -8.88
CA ARG A 39 4.74 -6.89 -8.13
C ARG A 39 5.65 -7.14 -6.92
N GLN A 40 5.06 -7.53 -5.80
CA GLN A 40 5.80 -7.90 -4.58
C GLN A 40 6.63 -9.17 -4.81
N LEU A 41 6.04 -10.19 -5.43
CA LEU A 41 6.64 -11.52 -5.61
C LEU A 41 6.97 -11.88 -7.06
N ALA A 42 6.99 -10.91 -7.98
CA ALA A 42 7.26 -11.08 -9.42
C ALA A 42 6.62 -12.38 -9.99
N GLY A 43 7.26 -13.04 -10.96
CA GLY A 43 6.73 -14.19 -11.72
C GLY A 43 6.14 -15.39 -10.94
N SER A 44 6.09 -15.34 -9.60
CA SER A 44 5.16 -16.12 -8.79
C SER A 44 3.72 -16.07 -9.32
N GLU A 45 3.25 -14.99 -9.96
CA GLU A 45 1.89 -14.99 -10.57
C GLU A 45 1.67 -16.09 -11.62
N TYR A 46 2.74 -16.60 -12.25
CA TYR A 46 2.65 -17.67 -13.25
C TYR A 46 2.39 -19.06 -12.64
N VAL A 47 2.67 -19.23 -11.35
CA VAL A 47 2.41 -20.47 -10.59
C VAL A 47 1.24 -20.29 -9.64
N TYR A 48 1.15 -19.11 -9.01
CA TYR A 48 0.13 -18.72 -8.06
C TYR A 48 -0.64 -17.52 -8.61
N PRO A 49 -1.74 -17.73 -9.35
CA PRO A 49 -2.44 -16.65 -10.05
C PRO A 49 -3.04 -15.59 -9.12
N GLY A 50 -3.11 -15.85 -7.80
CA GLY A 50 -3.50 -14.88 -6.77
C GLY A 50 -2.37 -13.96 -6.28
N ALA A 51 -1.10 -14.23 -6.62
CA ALA A 51 0.07 -13.46 -6.18
C ALA A 51 0.23 -12.11 -6.93
N ASN A 52 -0.88 -11.39 -7.08
CA ASN A 52 -0.97 -10.13 -7.83
C ASN A 52 -0.61 -8.90 -7.00
N HIS A 53 -0.33 -9.06 -5.72
CA HIS A 53 -0.05 -7.91 -4.87
C HIS A 53 1.24 -7.19 -5.29
N THR A 54 1.24 -5.87 -5.16
CA THR A 54 2.31 -4.95 -5.53
C THR A 54 3.07 -4.49 -4.28
N ARG A 55 4.23 -3.87 -4.52
CA ARG A 55 5.05 -3.26 -3.48
C ARG A 55 4.31 -2.11 -2.78
N PHE A 56 3.31 -1.50 -3.43
CA PHE A 56 2.56 -0.36 -2.87
C PHE A 56 1.75 -0.75 -1.65
N GLU A 57 0.83 -1.72 -1.77
CA GLU A 57 0.01 -2.17 -0.63
C GLU A 57 0.87 -2.82 0.46
N HIS A 58 1.96 -3.47 0.09
CA HIS A 58 2.91 -3.97 1.08
C HIS A 58 3.51 -2.83 1.91
N CYS A 59 3.95 -1.74 1.28
CA CYS A 59 4.46 -0.58 2.01
C CYS A 59 3.40 0.13 2.86
N LEU A 60 2.11 0.07 2.49
CA LEU A 60 1.03 0.62 3.30
C LEU A 60 0.72 -0.22 4.55
N GLY A 61 0.92 -1.53 4.47
CA GLY A 61 0.65 -2.47 5.58
C GLY A 61 1.79 -2.67 6.57
N VAL A 62 2.96 -2.04 6.34
CA VAL A 62 4.15 -2.10 7.21
C VAL A 62 4.21 -0.88 8.11
#